data_AF-A0A8J7MUJ0-F1
#
_entry.id   AF-A0A8J7MUJ0-F1
#
_cell.length_a   1.000
_cell.length_b   1.000
_cell.length_c   1.000
_cell.angle_alpha   90.00
_cell.angle_beta   90.00
_cell.angle_gamma   90.00
#
_symmetry.space_group_name_H-M   'P 1'
#
loop_
_entity.id
_entity.type
_entity.pdbx_description
1 polymer ?
#
loop_
_entity_poly.entity_id
_entity_poly.type
_entity_poly.pdbx_seq_one_letter_code
_entity_poly.pdbx_strand_id
1 'polypeptide(L)'
;MQLAKCGISPAWGLKNPTFEAVMRNYSPANWGVVAQSARRAYLWVCPTVGALAPLFGPRCPVMWLDEQVTHLFLTSQSRDASAAAAQIEAFVGSFVGTVAEFKLTEVMLFLARYKAGVYGRSFAAFDVRNVGQTFHHEFVQQRRQELQAIEAEATAGRDGEERRLRAAHAVSREAYLRLQRDGGRVGLKVWLRAAALSAGRVCGVAQLLGTRAEAMVSAAGRGEALCVEVGVQQLPAVVRAESEGLLRVSDSWVCPAEGNKFTGLRRALQP
;
A
#
# COMPACT_ATOMS: atom_id res chain seq x y z
N MET A 1 7.41 7.96 -18.01
CA MET A 1 6.35 8.95 -17.63
C MET A 1 4.94 8.35 -17.63
N GLN A 2 4.60 7.37 -18.48
CA GLN A 2 3.26 6.73 -18.51
C GLN A 2 3.00 5.75 -17.36
N LEU A 3 3.98 4.93 -16.94
CA LEU A 3 3.78 3.94 -15.85
C LEU A 3 3.36 4.58 -14.51
N ALA A 4 4.01 5.68 -14.13
CA ALA A 4 3.68 6.41 -12.90
C ALA A 4 2.26 7.01 -12.94
N LYS A 5 1.80 7.48 -14.11
CA LYS A 5 0.42 7.97 -14.30
C LYS A 5 -0.62 6.88 -14.13
N CYS A 6 -0.25 5.62 -14.35
CA CYS A 6 -1.10 4.45 -14.14
C CYS A 6 -0.90 3.79 -12.77
N GLY A 7 -0.09 4.37 -11.87
CA GLY A 7 0.18 3.80 -10.54
C GLY A 7 1.02 2.51 -10.55
N ILE A 8 1.84 2.31 -11.59
CA ILE A 8 2.60 1.07 -11.81
C ILE A 8 4.07 1.26 -11.45
N SER A 9 4.67 0.27 -10.79
CA SER A 9 6.09 0.31 -10.41
C SER A 9 7.01 0.12 -11.63
N PRO A 10 8.23 0.71 -11.62
CA PRO A 10 9.22 0.45 -12.67
C PRO A 10 9.56 -1.03 -12.83
N ALA A 11 9.61 -1.79 -11.72
CA ALA A 11 9.87 -3.23 -11.73
C ALA A 11 8.81 -4.01 -12.52
N TRP A 12 7.54 -3.59 -12.44
CA TRP A 12 6.48 -4.20 -13.24
C TRP A 12 6.71 -3.97 -14.75
N GLY A 13 7.14 -2.76 -15.13
CA GLY A 13 7.45 -2.42 -16.52
C GLY A 13 8.61 -3.22 -17.09
N LEU A 14 9.64 -3.50 -16.28
CA LEU A 14 10.75 -4.37 -16.66
C LEU A 14 10.30 -5.82 -16.89
N LYS A 15 9.36 -6.31 -16.07
CA LYS A 15 8.78 -7.66 -16.23
C LYS A 15 7.81 -7.77 -17.41
N ASN A 16 7.15 -6.67 -17.77
CA ASN A 16 6.12 -6.61 -18.80
C ASN A 16 6.43 -5.51 -19.83
N PRO A 17 7.53 -5.63 -20.59
CA PRO A 17 7.95 -4.59 -21.51
C PRO A 17 7.03 -4.46 -22.74
N THR A 18 6.28 -5.52 -23.06
CA THR A 18 5.39 -5.59 -24.22
C THR A 18 4.02 -6.12 -23.82
N PHE A 19 3.02 -5.89 -24.67
CA PHE A 19 1.69 -6.47 -24.48
C PHE A 19 1.72 -8.00 -24.49
N GLU A 20 2.56 -8.62 -25.32
CA GLU A 20 2.75 -10.08 -25.33
C GLU A 20 3.25 -10.60 -23.97
N ALA A 21 4.18 -9.88 -23.32
CA ALA A 21 4.62 -10.22 -21.98
C ALA A 21 3.48 -10.11 -20.95
N VAL A 22 2.59 -9.12 -21.11
CA VAL A 22 1.37 -9.00 -20.31
C VAL A 22 0.45 -10.20 -20.55
N MET A 23 0.13 -10.52 -21.81
CA MET A 23 -0.73 -11.67 -22.15
C MET A 23 -0.19 -12.95 -21.53
N ARG A 24 1.13 -13.20 -21.64
CA ARG A 24 1.77 -14.36 -20.99
C ARG A 24 1.65 -14.35 -19.46
N ASN A 25 1.99 -13.23 -18.81
CA ASN A 25 2.07 -13.14 -17.35
C ASN A 25 0.68 -13.02 -16.68
N TYR A 26 -0.31 -12.48 -17.38
CA TYR A 26 -1.69 -12.27 -16.95
C TYR A 26 -2.66 -13.09 -17.81
N SER A 27 -2.25 -14.30 -18.19
CA SER A 27 -3.05 -15.26 -18.94
C SER A 27 -3.92 -16.14 -18.03
N PRO A 28 -4.90 -16.84 -18.61
CA PRO A 28 -5.66 -17.87 -17.91
C PRO A 28 -4.82 -18.99 -17.27
N ALA A 29 -3.64 -19.28 -17.83
CA ALA A 29 -2.69 -20.24 -17.27
C ALA A 29 -2.25 -19.88 -15.84
N ASN A 30 -2.30 -18.58 -15.48
CA ASN A 30 -1.87 -18.06 -14.19
C ASN A 30 -3.02 -17.76 -13.22
N TRP A 31 -4.28 -18.08 -13.57
CA TRP A 31 -5.43 -17.89 -12.66
C TRP A 31 -5.24 -18.61 -11.32
N GLY A 32 -4.68 -19.83 -11.34
CA GLY A 32 -4.40 -20.60 -10.12
C GLY A 32 -3.43 -19.90 -9.17
N VAL A 33 -2.43 -19.18 -9.69
CA VAL A 33 -1.45 -18.43 -8.87
C VAL A 33 -2.14 -17.31 -8.11
N VAL A 34 -3.07 -16.61 -8.76
CA VAL A 34 -3.84 -15.52 -8.16
C VAL A 34 -4.85 -16.07 -7.14
N ALA A 35 -5.48 -17.20 -7.44
CA ALA A 35 -6.47 -17.85 -6.58
C ALA A 35 -5.91 -18.35 -5.25
N GLN A 36 -4.61 -18.70 -5.19
CA GLN A 36 -3.94 -19.13 -3.95
C GLN A 36 -3.95 -18.04 -2.87
N SER A 37 -4.09 -16.76 -3.24
CA SER A 37 -4.16 -15.68 -2.26
C SER A 37 -4.90 -14.47 -2.82
N ALA A 38 -6.16 -14.32 -2.42
CA ALA A 38 -6.97 -13.13 -2.70
C ALA A 38 -6.27 -11.84 -2.21
N ARG A 39 -5.67 -11.88 -1.01
CA ARG A 39 -4.88 -10.77 -0.46
C ARG A 39 -3.77 -10.32 -1.41
N ARG A 40 -3.01 -11.26 -2.01
CA ARG A 40 -1.96 -10.89 -2.98
C ARG A 40 -2.57 -10.32 -4.26
N ALA A 41 -3.65 -10.89 -4.76
CA ALA A 41 -4.35 -10.37 -5.94
C ALA A 41 -4.78 -8.90 -5.76
N TYR A 42 -5.24 -8.54 -4.56
CA TYR A 42 -5.64 -7.19 -4.20
C TYR A 42 -4.48 -6.25 -3.89
N LEU A 43 -3.37 -6.73 -3.33
CA LEU A 43 -2.28 -5.87 -2.88
C LEU A 43 -1.13 -5.75 -3.89
N TRP A 44 -1.04 -6.64 -4.87
CA TRP A 44 -0.02 -6.53 -5.90
C TRP A 44 -0.15 -5.22 -6.69
N VAL A 45 1.01 -4.63 -6.96
CA VAL A 45 1.15 -3.46 -7.84
C VAL A 45 1.05 -3.96 -9.28
N CYS A 46 -0.09 -3.69 -9.91
CA CYS A 46 -0.45 -4.15 -11.24
C CYS A 46 -1.34 -3.08 -11.90
N PRO A 47 -1.26 -2.88 -13.24
CA PRO A 47 -2.19 -2.02 -13.96
C PRO A 47 -3.64 -2.47 -13.78
N THR A 48 -4.54 -1.51 -13.96
CA THR A 48 -5.94 -1.79 -14.26
C THR A 48 -6.11 -2.27 -15.70
N VAL A 49 -7.24 -2.90 -16.01
CA VAL A 49 -7.58 -3.30 -17.39
C VAL A 49 -7.56 -2.08 -18.31
N GLY A 50 -8.13 -0.96 -17.87
CA GLY A 50 -8.16 0.30 -18.63
C GLY A 50 -6.77 0.88 -18.89
N ALA A 51 -5.81 0.65 -18.00
CA ALA A 51 -4.43 1.12 -18.18
C ALA A 51 -3.70 0.43 -19.33
N LEU A 52 -4.18 -0.72 -19.83
CA LEU A 52 -3.57 -1.36 -21.00
C LEU A 52 -3.68 -0.49 -22.27
N ALA A 53 -4.73 0.32 -22.40
CA ALA A 53 -4.91 1.21 -23.55
C ALA A 53 -3.78 2.27 -23.69
N PRO A 54 -3.51 3.11 -22.67
CA PRO A 54 -2.44 4.09 -22.75
C PRO A 54 -1.02 3.48 -22.71
N LEU A 55 -0.88 2.23 -22.26
CA LEU A 55 0.43 1.55 -22.18
C LEU A 55 0.81 0.83 -23.47
N PHE A 56 -0.14 0.17 -24.13
CA PHE A 56 0.15 -0.76 -25.21
C PHE A 56 -0.71 -0.54 -26.47
N GLY A 57 -1.76 0.27 -26.38
CA GLY A 57 -2.63 0.63 -27.51
C GLY A 57 -4.12 0.42 -27.20
N PRO A 58 -5.01 1.18 -27.84
CA PRO A 58 -6.43 1.28 -27.46
C PRO A 58 -7.21 -0.05 -27.50
N ARG A 59 -6.77 -1.02 -28.30
CA ARG A 59 -7.42 -2.34 -28.41
C ARG A 59 -6.94 -3.36 -27.36
N CYS A 60 -5.82 -3.10 -26.68
CA CYS A 60 -5.21 -4.04 -25.73
C CYS A 60 -6.11 -4.44 -24.55
N PRO A 61 -6.92 -3.56 -23.93
CA PRO A 61 -7.87 -3.98 -22.90
C PRO A 61 -8.87 -5.04 -23.39
N VAL A 62 -9.42 -4.82 -24.60
CA VAL A 62 -10.39 -5.73 -25.23
C VAL A 62 -9.72 -7.06 -25.57
N MET A 63 -8.54 -7.03 -26.21
CA MET A 63 -7.79 -8.24 -26.58
C MET A 63 -7.42 -9.09 -25.36
N TRP A 64 -7.01 -8.44 -24.26
CA TRP A 64 -6.68 -9.15 -23.03
C TRP A 64 -7.92 -9.82 -22.43
N LEU A 65 -9.04 -9.09 -22.32
CA LEU A 65 -10.28 -9.61 -21.75
C LEU A 65 -10.90 -10.72 -22.63
N ASP A 66 -10.78 -10.60 -23.95
CA ASP A 66 -11.21 -11.62 -24.91
C ASP A 66 -10.51 -12.96 -24.68
N GLU A 67 -9.19 -12.97 -24.49
CA GLU A 67 -8.44 -14.19 -24.15
C GLU A 67 -8.95 -14.82 -22.85
N GLN A 68 -9.23 -13.99 -21.83
CA GLN A 68 -9.73 -14.48 -20.55
C GLN A 68 -11.10 -15.16 -20.68
N VAL A 69 -12.06 -14.49 -21.34
CA VAL A 69 -13.44 -14.96 -21.46
C VAL A 69 -13.51 -16.15 -22.42
N THR A 70 -12.75 -16.13 -23.50
CA THR A 70 -12.62 -17.25 -24.43
C THR A 70 -12.11 -18.50 -23.72
N HIS A 71 -11.08 -18.38 -22.88
CA HIS A 71 -10.61 -19.52 -22.10
C HIS A 71 -11.67 -20.02 -21.10
N LEU A 72 -12.43 -19.12 -20.48
CA LEU A 72 -13.53 -19.51 -19.60
C LEU A 72 -14.56 -20.34 -20.38
N PHE A 73 -14.94 -19.91 -21.58
CA PHE A 73 -15.83 -20.64 -22.48
C PHE A 73 -15.26 -22.01 -22.89
N LEU A 74 -14.02 -22.06 -23.37
CA LEU A 74 -13.39 -23.29 -23.87
C LEU A 74 -13.28 -24.38 -22.81
N THR A 75 -13.26 -23.99 -21.54
CA THR A 75 -13.24 -24.95 -20.43
C THR A 75 -14.63 -25.34 -19.92
N SER A 76 -15.70 -24.84 -20.55
CA SER A 76 -17.09 -25.15 -20.23
C SER A 76 -17.61 -26.37 -21.00
N GLN A 77 -18.76 -26.91 -20.60
CA GLN A 77 -19.41 -28.01 -21.32
C GLN A 77 -20.26 -27.55 -22.51
N SER A 78 -20.11 -26.30 -22.96
CA SER A 78 -20.91 -25.76 -24.07
C SER A 78 -20.57 -26.44 -25.41
N ARG A 79 -21.59 -26.70 -26.23
CA ARG A 79 -21.48 -27.54 -27.44
C ARG A 79 -21.47 -26.77 -28.76
N ASP A 80 -21.74 -25.46 -28.75
CA ASP A 80 -21.80 -24.62 -29.95
C ASP A 80 -20.70 -23.54 -29.94
N ALA A 81 -19.60 -23.80 -30.63
CA ALA A 81 -18.43 -22.93 -30.66
C ALA A 81 -18.63 -21.68 -31.55
N SER A 82 -19.44 -21.75 -32.61
CA SER A 82 -19.59 -20.63 -33.55
C SER A 82 -20.54 -19.56 -32.99
N ALA A 83 -21.65 -19.97 -32.37
CA ALA A 83 -22.54 -19.05 -31.67
C ALA A 83 -21.86 -18.41 -30.45
N ALA A 84 -20.91 -19.11 -29.82
CA ALA A 84 -20.18 -18.61 -28.66
C ALA A 84 -19.17 -17.50 -29.02
N ALA A 85 -18.45 -17.62 -30.13
CA ALA A 85 -17.46 -16.60 -30.52
C ALA A 85 -18.10 -15.21 -30.69
N ALA A 86 -19.23 -15.13 -31.40
CA ALA A 86 -19.98 -13.87 -31.58
C ALA A 86 -20.55 -13.32 -30.26
N GLN A 87 -21.00 -14.21 -29.36
CA GLN A 87 -21.49 -13.82 -28.03
C GLN A 87 -20.37 -13.29 -27.13
N ILE A 88 -19.19 -13.91 -27.19
CA ILE A 88 -18.00 -13.48 -26.44
C ILE A 88 -17.55 -12.11 -26.94
N GLU A 89 -17.43 -11.92 -28.24
CA GLU A 89 -17.00 -10.63 -28.82
C GLU A 89 -17.94 -9.49 -28.38
N ALA A 90 -19.26 -9.68 -28.52
CA ALA A 90 -20.26 -8.69 -28.12
C ALA A 90 -20.25 -8.43 -26.60
N PHE A 91 -20.05 -9.47 -25.79
CA PHE A 91 -19.94 -9.34 -24.35
C PHE A 91 -18.67 -8.58 -23.94
N VAL A 92 -17.50 -8.98 -24.44
CA VAL A 92 -16.21 -8.35 -24.12
C VAL A 92 -16.24 -6.86 -24.49
N GLY A 93 -16.81 -6.53 -25.65
CA GLY A 93 -16.96 -5.15 -26.11
C GLY A 93 -17.74 -4.26 -25.15
N SER A 94 -18.77 -4.80 -24.46
CA SER A 94 -19.53 -4.05 -23.46
C SER A 94 -18.93 -4.15 -22.05
N PHE A 95 -18.34 -5.29 -21.70
CA PHE A 95 -17.85 -5.59 -20.35
C PHE A 95 -16.50 -4.96 -20.02
N VAL A 96 -15.67 -4.66 -21.04
CA VAL A 96 -14.36 -4.01 -20.83
C VAL A 96 -14.48 -2.68 -20.07
N GLY A 97 -15.55 -1.91 -20.31
CA GLY A 97 -15.82 -0.67 -19.59
C GLY A 97 -16.17 -0.91 -18.12
N THR A 98 -16.89 -1.99 -17.82
CA THR A 98 -17.25 -2.39 -16.45
C THR A 98 -16.04 -2.78 -15.62
N VAL A 99 -15.05 -3.45 -16.22
CA VAL A 99 -13.85 -3.93 -15.52
C VAL A 99 -12.65 -2.98 -15.63
N ALA A 100 -12.79 -1.83 -16.31
CA ALA A 100 -11.68 -0.94 -16.65
C ALA A 100 -10.90 -0.44 -15.43
N GLU A 101 -11.57 -0.23 -14.30
CA GLU A 101 -10.96 0.27 -13.05
C GLU A 101 -10.34 -0.84 -12.18
N PHE A 102 -10.56 -2.11 -12.52
CA PHE A 102 -10.07 -3.24 -11.75
C PHE A 102 -8.69 -3.66 -12.23
N LYS A 103 -7.83 -4.08 -11.29
CA LYS A 103 -6.51 -4.62 -11.62
C LYS A 103 -6.63 -5.92 -12.40
N LEU A 104 -5.67 -6.19 -13.29
CA LEU A 104 -5.64 -7.47 -14.04
C LEU A 104 -5.73 -8.66 -13.08
N THR A 105 -5.01 -8.60 -11.96
CA THR A 105 -5.01 -9.63 -10.91
C THR A 105 -6.37 -9.79 -10.22
N GLU A 106 -7.15 -8.71 -10.09
CA GLU A 106 -8.48 -8.79 -9.49
C GLU A 106 -9.49 -9.45 -10.44
N VAL A 107 -9.43 -9.11 -11.73
CA VAL A 107 -10.25 -9.75 -12.75
C VAL A 107 -9.87 -11.23 -12.91
N MET A 108 -8.58 -11.56 -12.89
CA MET A 108 -8.12 -12.96 -12.87
C MET A 108 -8.60 -13.71 -11.63
N LEU A 109 -8.59 -13.09 -10.45
CA LEU A 109 -9.12 -13.70 -9.22
C LEU A 109 -10.61 -14.02 -9.37
N PHE A 110 -11.38 -13.07 -9.92
CA PHE A 110 -12.79 -13.28 -10.21
C PHE A 110 -12.99 -14.50 -11.12
N LEU A 111 -12.29 -14.56 -12.24
CA LEU A 111 -12.42 -15.63 -13.23
C LEU A 111 -11.99 -16.99 -12.65
N ALA A 112 -10.95 -17.02 -11.82
CA ALA A 112 -10.51 -18.21 -11.12
C ALA A 112 -11.59 -18.73 -10.15
N ARG A 113 -12.18 -17.85 -9.34
CA ARG A 113 -13.30 -18.17 -8.42
C ARG A 113 -14.54 -18.63 -9.18
N TYR A 114 -14.85 -17.96 -10.29
CA TYR A 114 -15.99 -18.29 -11.15
C TYR A 114 -15.83 -19.70 -11.73
N LYS A 115 -14.67 -19.98 -12.33
CA LYS A 115 -14.33 -21.30 -12.86
C LYS A 115 -14.36 -22.39 -11.78
N ALA A 116 -13.95 -22.08 -10.56
CA ALA A 116 -13.98 -23.00 -9.42
C ALA A 116 -15.39 -23.20 -8.83
N GLY A 117 -16.42 -22.52 -9.34
CA GLY A 117 -17.80 -22.67 -8.87
C GLY A 117 -18.09 -22.00 -7.53
N VAL A 118 -17.24 -21.06 -7.08
CA VAL A 118 -17.41 -20.36 -5.78
C VAL A 118 -18.76 -19.64 -5.68
N TYR A 119 -19.28 -19.16 -6.81
CA TYR A 119 -20.55 -18.43 -6.89
C TYR A 119 -21.77 -19.35 -7.11
N GLY A 120 -21.62 -20.67 -6.93
CA GLY A 120 -22.76 -21.61 -6.85
C GLY A 120 -23.51 -21.87 -8.16
N ARG A 121 -22.94 -21.55 -9.32
CA ARG A 121 -23.61 -21.74 -10.62
C ARG A 121 -23.03 -22.92 -11.40
N SER A 122 -23.92 -23.72 -12.00
CA SER A 122 -23.53 -24.87 -12.82
C SER A 122 -22.76 -24.42 -14.07
N PHE A 123 -21.60 -25.02 -14.30
CA PHE A 123 -20.76 -24.76 -15.48
C PHE A 123 -21.22 -25.56 -16.73
N ALA A 124 -22.40 -26.21 -16.65
CA ALA A 124 -22.95 -27.07 -17.70
C ALA A 124 -23.42 -26.28 -18.94
N ALA A 125 -23.83 -25.02 -18.77
CA ALA A 125 -24.16 -24.12 -19.87
C ALA A 125 -23.47 -22.76 -19.63
N PHE A 126 -22.50 -22.42 -20.48
CA PHE A 126 -21.82 -21.14 -20.38
C PHE A 126 -22.73 -20.01 -20.85
N ASP A 127 -22.97 -19.04 -19.98
CA ASP A 127 -23.71 -17.81 -20.29
C ASP A 127 -22.84 -16.60 -19.94
N VAL A 128 -22.44 -15.83 -20.95
CA VAL A 128 -21.64 -14.61 -20.77
C VAL A 128 -22.38 -13.55 -19.94
N ARG A 129 -23.71 -13.48 -20.00
CA ARG A 129 -24.49 -12.53 -19.18
C ARG A 129 -24.38 -12.85 -17.71
N ASN A 130 -24.35 -14.14 -17.38
CA ASN A 130 -24.16 -14.63 -16.03
C ASN A 130 -22.78 -14.24 -15.46
N VAL A 131 -21.71 -14.31 -16.28
CA VAL A 131 -20.38 -13.83 -15.89
C VAL A 131 -20.43 -12.36 -15.46
N GLY A 132 -21.04 -11.50 -16.28
CA GLY A 132 -21.20 -10.08 -15.95
C GLY A 132 -22.02 -9.83 -14.69
N GLN A 133 -23.16 -10.53 -14.52
CA GLN A 133 -24.00 -10.42 -13.32
C GLN A 133 -23.26 -10.83 -12.05
N THR A 134 -22.57 -11.98 -12.10
CA THR A 134 -21.82 -12.51 -10.96
C THR A 134 -20.67 -11.58 -10.58
N PHE A 135 -19.98 -11.01 -11.58
CA PHE A 135 -18.97 -9.98 -11.34
C PHE A 135 -19.56 -8.80 -10.56
N HIS A 136 -20.67 -8.25 -11.04
CA HIS A 136 -21.25 -7.02 -10.49
C HIS A 136 -21.89 -7.22 -9.12
N HIS A 137 -22.66 -8.30 -8.94
CA HIS A 137 -23.46 -8.49 -7.73
C HIS A 137 -22.73 -9.24 -6.62
N GLU A 138 -21.81 -10.14 -6.96
CA GLU A 138 -21.16 -11.01 -5.97
C GLU A 138 -19.70 -10.60 -5.76
N PHE A 139 -18.89 -10.60 -6.83
CA PHE A 139 -17.45 -10.35 -6.70
C PHE A 139 -17.13 -8.94 -6.21
N VAL A 140 -17.80 -7.90 -6.73
CA VAL A 140 -17.54 -6.52 -6.29
C VAL A 140 -17.84 -6.33 -4.79
N GLN A 141 -18.89 -6.99 -4.28
CA GLN A 141 -19.24 -6.94 -2.86
C GLN A 141 -18.21 -7.69 -2.02
N GLN A 142 -17.85 -8.91 -2.42
CA GLN A 142 -16.82 -9.70 -1.74
C GLN A 142 -15.49 -8.97 -1.70
N ARG A 143 -15.05 -8.40 -2.84
CA ARG A 143 -13.84 -7.59 -2.94
C ARG A 143 -13.84 -6.44 -1.93
N ARG A 144 -14.96 -5.73 -1.80
CA ARG A 144 -15.09 -4.61 -0.85
C ARG A 144 -14.88 -5.08 0.59
N GLN A 145 -15.55 -6.18 0.97
CA GLN A 145 -15.43 -6.75 2.32
C GLN A 145 -14.01 -7.26 2.59
N GLU A 146 -13.41 -7.98 1.65
CA GLU A 146 -12.06 -8.53 1.78
C GLU A 146 -11.00 -7.42 1.88
N LEU A 147 -11.12 -6.34 1.09
CA LEU A 147 -10.25 -5.17 1.20
C LEU A 147 -10.40 -4.44 2.54
N GLN A 148 -11.64 -4.25 3.01
CA GLN A 148 -11.90 -3.64 4.32
C GLN A 148 -11.27 -4.47 5.45
N ALA A 149 -11.36 -5.79 5.39
CA ALA A 149 -10.72 -6.67 6.37
C ALA A 149 -9.19 -6.54 6.33
N ILE A 150 -8.59 -6.49 5.14
CA ILE A 150 -7.13 -6.29 4.97
C ILE A 150 -6.68 -4.95 5.55
N GLU A 151 -7.43 -3.87 5.32
CA GLU A 151 -7.13 -2.53 5.86
C GLU A 151 -7.28 -2.47 7.38
N ALA A 152 -8.31 -3.12 7.93
CA ALA A 152 -8.52 -3.22 9.37
C ALA A 152 -7.38 -3.99 10.06
N GLU A 153 -6.96 -5.14 9.49
CA GLU A 153 -5.81 -5.91 9.97
C GLU A 153 -4.52 -5.09 9.95
N ALA A 154 -4.24 -4.37 8.85
CA ALA A 154 -3.06 -3.52 8.73
C ALA A 154 -3.06 -2.36 9.73
N THR A 155 -4.23 -1.85 10.10
CA THR A 155 -4.38 -0.79 11.11
C THR A 155 -4.18 -1.34 12.51
N ALA A 156 -4.85 -2.44 12.84
CA ALA A 156 -4.68 -3.12 14.13
C ALA A 156 -3.21 -3.56 14.38
N GLY A 157 -2.51 -4.01 13.34
CA GLY A 157 -1.09 -4.34 13.42
C GLY A 157 -0.20 -3.14 13.73
N ARG A 158 -0.46 -1.99 13.10
CA ARG A 158 0.26 -0.72 13.39
C ARG A 158 0.00 -0.25 14.83
N ASP A 159 -1.25 -0.29 15.28
CA ASP A 159 -1.63 0.10 16.64
C ASP A 159 -1.06 -0.86 17.69
N GLY A 160 -0.94 -2.15 17.35
CA GLY A 160 -0.29 -3.16 18.17
C GLY A 160 1.20 -2.88 18.35
N GLU A 161 1.92 -2.60 17.26
CA GLU A 161 3.33 -2.28 17.30
C GLU A 161 3.60 -0.94 18.01
N GLU A 162 2.77 0.08 17.78
CA GLU A 162 2.86 1.35 18.51
C GLU A 162 2.68 1.14 20.02
N ARG A 163 1.68 0.35 20.44
CA ARG A 163 1.49 -0.01 21.85
C ARG A 163 2.70 -0.73 22.42
N ARG A 164 3.31 -1.64 21.66
CA ARG A 164 4.51 -2.37 22.06
C ARG A 164 5.71 -1.43 22.24
N LEU A 165 5.95 -0.51 21.31
CA LEU A 165 7.01 0.49 21.40
C LEU A 165 6.79 1.41 22.61
N ARG A 166 5.56 1.92 22.80
CA ARG A 166 5.20 2.73 23.97
C ARG A 166 5.45 1.98 25.29
N ALA A 167 5.11 0.69 25.35
CA ALA A 167 5.37 -0.13 26.54
C ALA A 167 6.87 -0.37 26.76
N ALA A 168 7.65 -0.60 25.70
CA ALA A 168 9.10 -0.80 25.78
C ALA A 168 9.86 0.46 26.25
N HIS A 169 9.33 1.64 25.94
CA HIS A 169 9.89 2.93 26.34
C HIS A 169 9.21 3.53 27.58
N ALA A 170 8.25 2.83 28.18
CA ALA A 170 7.57 3.29 29.37
C ALA A 170 8.53 3.29 30.57
N VAL A 171 8.59 4.42 31.27
CA VAL A 171 9.42 4.59 32.47
C VAL A 171 8.49 4.68 33.68
N SER A 172 8.80 3.96 34.76
CA SER A 172 8.04 4.11 36.01
C SER A 172 8.17 5.54 36.54
N ARG A 173 7.17 6.02 37.28
CA ARG A 173 7.20 7.37 37.87
C ARG A 173 8.47 7.61 38.69
N GLU A 174 8.91 6.61 39.45
CA GLU A 174 10.15 6.68 40.24
C GLU A 174 11.40 6.78 39.37
N ALA A 175 11.49 6.00 38.29
CA ALA A 175 12.61 6.09 37.36
C ALA A 175 12.61 7.43 36.61
N TYR A 176 11.44 7.98 36.27
CA TYR A 176 11.32 9.32 35.70
C TYR A 176 11.80 10.42 36.67
N LEU A 177 11.41 10.33 37.95
CA LEU A 177 11.88 11.29 38.96
C LEU A 177 13.39 11.18 39.21
N ARG A 178 13.97 9.97 39.17
CA ARG A 178 15.43 9.81 39.22
C ARG A 178 16.11 10.46 38.01
N LEU A 179 15.61 10.22 36.80
CA LEU A 179 16.10 10.86 35.58
C LEU A 179 16.03 12.40 35.67
N GLN A 180 14.98 12.97 36.27
CA GLN A 180 14.91 14.41 36.50
C GLN A 180 15.98 14.90 37.48
N ARG A 181 16.16 14.21 38.62
CA ARG A 181 17.14 14.58 39.65
C ARG A 181 18.58 14.50 39.13
N ASP A 182 18.87 13.48 38.34
CA ASP A 182 20.23 13.17 37.88
C ASP A 182 20.58 13.90 36.57
N GLY A 183 19.69 14.75 36.05
CA GLY A 183 19.92 15.47 34.80
C GLY A 183 19.97 14.56 33.57
N GLY A 184 19.23 13.46 33.60
CA GLY A 184 19.16 12.47 32.53
C GLY A 184 18.70 13.05 31.20
N ARG A 185 18.91 12.27 30.13
CA ARG A 185 18.56 12.66 28.76
C ARG A 185 17.53 11.71 28.16
N VAL A 186 16.72 12.24 27.25
CA VAL A 186 15.73 11.50 26.47
C VAL A 186 16.02 11.76 25.01
N GLY A 187 16.17 10.70 24.23
CA GLY A 187 16.22 10.79 22.79
C GLY A 187 14.82 10.95 22.22
N LEU A 188 14.66 11.80 21.21
CA LEU A 188 13.40 12.11 20.55
C LEU A 188 13.56 12.01 19.04
N LYS A 189 12.54 11.48 18.36
CA LYS A 189 12.41 11.53 16.89
C LYS A 189 11.39 12.60 16.50
N VAL A 190 11.87 13.72 15.96
CA VAL A 190 11.09 14.96 15.81
C VAL A 190 10.90 15.33 14.34
N TRP A 191 9.66 15.61 13.94
CA TRP A 191 9.33 16.20 12.64
C TRP A 191 9.14 17.70 12.79
N LEU A 192 9.84 18.49 11.99
CA LEU A 192 9.74 19.94 12.04
C LEU A 192 8.61 20.44 11.15
N ARG A 193 7.88 21.44 11.64
CA ARG A 193 6.87 22.16 10.87
C ARG A 193 7.47 23.44 10.30
N ALA A 194 6.89 23.94 9.20
CA ALA A 194 7.34 25.19 8.59
C ALA A 194 7.37 26.37 9.60
N ALA A 195 6.45 26.39 10.56
CA ALA A 195 6.40 27.40 11.62
C ALA A 195 7.63 27.41 12.55
N ALA A 196 8.35 26.30 12.70
CA ALA A 196 9.61 26.26 13.45
C ALA A 196 10.79 26.84 12.66
N LEU A 197 10.67 26.98 11.33
CA LEU A 197 11.74 27.42 10.44
C LEU A 197 11.68 28.91 10.13
N SER A 198 10.70 29.65 10.68
CA SER A 198 10.58 31.08 10.45
C SER A 198 11.77 31.85 11.04
N ALA A 199 12.16 32.94 10.37
CA ALA A 199 13.14 33.89 10.89
C ALA A 199 12.70 34.35 12.30
N GLY A 200 13.56 34.13 13.29
CA GLY A 200 13.29 34.42 14.71
C GLY A 200 12.90 33.23 15.59
N ARG A 201 12.51 32.07 15.02
CA ARG A 201 12.14 30.87 15.81
C ARG A 201 13.13 29.72 15.65
N VAL A 202 13.74 29.59 14.47
CA VAL A 202 14.62 28.45 14.14
C VAL A 202 15.77 28.27 15.13
N CYS A 203 16.42 29.35 15.57
CA CYS A 203 17.51 29.28 16.53
C CYS A 203 17.02 28.84 17.93
N GLY A 204 15.85 29.33 18.37
CA GLY A 204 15.28 28.96 19.66
C GLY A 204 14.85 27.49 19.71
N VAL A 205 14.22 27.00 18.63
CA VAL A 205 13.86 25.58 18.52
C VAL A 205 15.12 24.70 18.38
N ALA A 206 16.15 25.16 17.68
CA ALA A 206 17.43 24.44 17.60
C ALA A 206 18.10 24.30 18.98
N GLN A 207 18.11 25.38 19.77
CA GLN A 207 18.63 25.37 21.13
C GLN A 207 17.81 24.47 22.06
N LEU A 208 16.47 24.49 21.94
CA LEU A 208 15.58 23.61 22.69
C LEU A 208 15.89 22.13 22.42
N LEU A 209 16.11 21.78 21.15
CA LEU A 209 16.39 20.41 20.72
C LEU A 209 17.87 20.01 20.85
N GLY A 210 18.75 20.92 21.31
CA GLY A 210 20.19 20.65 21.42
C GLY A 210 20.86 20.36 20.07
N THR A 211 20.36 20.95 18.98
CA THR A 211 20.84 20.73 17.60
C THR A 211 21.22 22.05 16.92
N ARG A 212 21.75 21.97 15.69
CA ARG A 212 22.08 23.15 14.88
C ARG A 212 20.91 23.53 13.97
N ALA A 213 20.69 24.83 13.76
CA ALA A 213 19.62 25.35 12.92
C ALA A 213 19.74 24.84 11.47
N GLU A 214 20.95 24.69 10.95
CA GLU A 214 21.22 24.16 9.62
C GLU A 214 20.75 22.71 9.48
N ALA A 215 20.98 21.88 10.51
CA ALA A 215 20.55 20.49 10.52
C ALA A 215 19.02 20.37 10.50
N MET A 216 18.33 21.25 11.22
CA MET A 216 16.87 21.36 11.22
C MET A 216 16.31 21.74 9.85
N VAL A 217 16.82 22.84 9.27
CA VAL A 217 16.39 23.34 7.96
C VAL A 217 16.64 22.26 6.89
N SER A 218 17.79 21.59 6.96
CA SER A 218 18.17 20.51 6.06
C SER A 218 17.24 19.30 6.16
N ALA A 219 16.95 18.82 7.38
CA ALA A 219 16.03 17.69 7.60
C ALA A 219 14.60 18.03 7.15
N ALA A 220 14.12 19.23 7.46
CA ALA A 220 12.81 19.68 7.02
C ALA A 220 12.70 19.82 5.50
N GLY A 221 13.75 20.34 4.85
CA GLY A 221 13.82 20.45 3.39
C GLY A 221 13.79 19.10 2.68
N ARG A 222 14.29 18.03 3.32
CA ARG A 222 14.20 16.65 2.82
C ARG A 222 12.92 15.92 3.24
N GLY A 223 12.09 16.51 4.10
CA GLY A 223 10.93 15.83 4.66
C GLY A 223 11.32 14.65 5.55
N GLU A 224 12.40 14.78 6.31
CA GLU A 224 12.93 13.75 7.21
C GLU A 224 12.72 14.12 8.68
N ALA A 225 12.65 13.11 9.55
CA ALA A 225 12.66 13.30 10.99
C ALA A 225 14.07 13.51 11.53
N LEU A 226 14.22 14.40 12.51
CA LEU A 226 15.47 14.64 13.23
C LEU A 226 15.50 13.82 14.53
N CYS A 227 16.55 13.05 14.74
CA CYS A 227 16.80 12.37 16.02
C CYS A 227 17.69 13.25 16.90
N VAL A 228 17.20 13.64 18.08
CA VAL A 228 17.89 14.54 19.01
C VAL A 228 17.90 13.97 20.42
N GLU A 229 18.85 14.39 21.25
CA GLU A 229 18.85 14.09 22.69
C GLU A 229 18.62 15.39 23.46
N VAL A 230 17.54 15.42 24.24
CA VAL A 230 17.21 16.57 25.10
C VAL A 230 17.36 16.18 26.55
N GLY A 231 17.71 17.13 27.40
CA GLY A 231 17.63 16.94 28.84
C GLY A 231 16.17 16.71 29.26
N VAL A 232 15.94 15.84 30.24
CA VAL A 232 14.59 15.58 30.77
C VAL A 232 13.92 16.88 31.24
N GLN A 233 14.71 17.83 31.74
CA GLN A 233 14.27 19.16 32.16
C GLN A 233 13.74 20.04 31.02
N GLN A 234 14.11 19.74 29.77
CA GLN A 234 13.66 20.47 28.59
C GLN A 234 12.34 19.93 28.03
N LEU A 235 11.88 18.74 28.46
CA LEU A 235 10.66 18.10 27.95
C LEU A 235 9.40 18.98 28.07
N PRO A 236 9.16 19.73 29.16
CA PRO A 236 8.00 20.63 29.21
C PRO A 236 8.00 21.69 28.11
N ALA A 237 9.17 22.19 27.73
CA ALA A 237 9.31 23.15 26.63
C ALA A 237 9.15 22.47 25.26
N VAL A 238 9.59 21.22 25.10
CA VAL A 238 9.32 20.42 23.88
C VAL A 238 7.82 20.17 23.70
N VAL A 239 7.11 19.77 24.76
CA VAL A 239 5.65 19.55 24.73
C VAL A 239 4.92 20.84 24.38
N ARG A 240 5.36 21.98 24.92
CA ARG A 240 4.81 23.29 24.55
C ARG A 240 5.03 23.59 23.07
N ALA A 241 6.25 23.40 22.55
CA ALA A 241 6.55 23.60 21.14
C ALA A 241 5.72 22.69 20.21
N GLU A 242 5.44 21.45 20.63
CA GLU A 242 4.53 20.55 19.92
C GLU A 242 3.08 21.07 19.91
N SER A 243 2.58 21.54 21.07
CA SER A 243 1.23 22.12 21.18
C SER A 243 1.05 23.41 20.37
N GLU A 244 2.12 24.19 20.18
CA GLU A 244 2.16 25.37 19.33
C GLU A 244 2.32 25.04 17.83
N GLY A 245 2.41 23.76 17.48
CA GLY A 245 2.53 23.30 16.10
C GLY A 245 3.89 23.58 15.47
N LEU A 246 4.94 23.79 16.27
CA LEU A 246 6.30 24.01 15.76
C LEU A 246 6.95 22.68 15.34
N LEU A 247 6.64 21.60 16.05
CA LEU A 247 7.20 20.28 15.82
C LEU A 247 6.17 19.18 16.12
N ARG A 248 6.50 17.95 15.76
CA ARG A 248 5.78 16.74 16.18
C ARG A 248 6.78 15.69 16.65
N VAL A 249 6.64 15.22 17.87
CA VAL A 249 7.42 14.07 18.37
C VAL A 249 6.73 12.80 17.88
N SER A 250 7.47 11.97 17.15
CA SER A 250 6.98 10.69 16.62
C SER A 250 7.46 9.50 17.42
N ASP A 251 8.52 9.65 18.21
CA ASP A 251 9.08 8.59 19.05
C ASP A 251 9.95 9.18 20.17
N SER A 252 10.17 8.44 21.26
CA SER A 252 11.05 8.82 22.36
C SER A 252 11.68 7.61 23.09
N TRP A 253 12.88 7.78 23.64
CA TRP A 253 13.60 6.74 24.38
C TRP A 253 14.51 7.33 25.47
N VAL A 254 14.82 6.55 26.51
CA VAL A 254 15.72 6.96 27.60
C VAL A 254 17.19 6.81 27.19
N CYS A 255 18.05 7.77 27.59
CA CYS A 255 19.50 7.72 27.40
C CYS A 255 20.25 7.52 28.73
N PRO A 256 21.43 6.87 28.74
CA PRO A 256 22.05 6.17 27.61
C PRO A 256 21.21 4.96 27.23
N ALA A 257 21.21 4.60 25.94
CA ALA A 257 20.52 3.42 25.44
C ALA A 257 21.27 2.14 25.88
N GLU A 258 21.45 1.90 27.18
CA GLU A 258 21.98 0.65 27.68
C GLU A 258 21.02 -0.49 27.29
N GLY A 259 21.51 -1.38 26.43
CA GLY A 259 20.78 -2.58 26.02
C GLY A 259 19.86 -2.44 24.80
N ASN A 260 19.72 -1.26 24.18
CA ASN A 260 18.83 -1.12 23.02
C ASN A 260 19.55 -1.49 21.71
N LYS A 261 19.22 -2.67 21.18
CA LYS A 261 19.69 -3.24 19.90
C LYS A 261 19.22 -2.41 18.68
N PHE A 262 19.57 -1.14 18.60
CA PHE A 262 19.28 -0.26 17.47
C PHE A 262 20.55 0.14 16.69
N THR A 263 21.47 -0.81 16.51
CA THR A 263 22.49 -0.74 15.45
C THR A 263 21.87 -0.65 14.04
N GLY A 264 20.57 -0.96 13.88
CA GLY A 264 19.85 -0.89 12.61
C GLY A 264 19.46 0.51 12.12
N LEU A 265 19.18 1.48 13.01
CA LEU A 265 18.71 2.82 12.59
C LEU A 265 19.85 3.80 12.29
N ARG A 266 21.06 3.59 12.86
CA ARG A 266 22.27 4.34 12.43
C ARG A 266 22.70 3.99 11.00
N ARG A 267 22.37 2.79 10.49
CA ARG A 267 22.67 2.39 9.10
C ARG A 267 21.65 2.87 8.07
N ALA A 268 20.46 3.28 8.48
CA ALA A 268 19.42 3.78 7.57
C ALA A 268 19.52 5.30 7.31
N LEU A 269 20.52 5.99 7.89
CA LEU A 269 20.63 7.45 7.91
C LEU A 269 22.05 7.96 7.59
N GLN A 270 22.87 7.17 6.90
CA GLN A 270 23.98 7.71 6.13
C GLN A 270 23.61 7.60 4.64
N PRO A 271 23.88 8.63 3.81
CA PRO A 271 23.62 8.56 2.38
C PRO A 271 24.35 7.39 1.71
#